data_AF-A0A8X6T0Z0-F1
#
_entry.id   AF-A0A8X6T0Z0-F1
#
_cell.length_a   1.000
_cell.length_b   1.000
_cell.length_c   1.000
_cell.angle_alpha   90.00
_cell.angle_beta   90.00
_cell.angle_gamma   90.00
#
_symmetry.space_group_name_H-M   'P 1'
#
loop_
_entity.id
_entity.type
_entity.pdbx_description
1 polymer ?
#
loop_
_entity_poly.entity_id
_entity_poly.type
_entity_poly.pdbx_seq_one_letter_code
_entity_poly.pdbx_strand_id
1 'polypeptide(L)' 'MERGDSMEFVGNYKDVEISVTAWKDNKTVIMASTFAGEKPHGKVMKYGKTKNHVEMISHHVIEEYNKHMGGVLTYSIA' A
#
# COMPACT_ATOMS: atom_id res chain seq x y z
N MET A 1 8.13 7.30 -12.38
CA MET A 1 7.34 7.30 -11.13
C MET A 1 8.02 8.22 -10.14
N GLU A 2 7.40 9.36 -9.89
CA GLU A 2 7.73 10.26 -8.79
C GLU A 2 7.16 9.72 -7.47
N ARG A 3 7.60 10.28 -6.34
CA ARG A 3 7.10 9.86 -5.02
C ARG A 3 5.63 10.22 -4.90
N GLY A 4 4.78 9.24 -4.66
CA GLY A 4 3.33 9.36 -4.64
C GLY A 4 2.65 8.63 -5.80
N ASP A 5 3.37 8.40 -6.90
CA ASP A 5 2.82 7.71 -8.06
C ASP A 5 2.48 6.26 -7.73
N SER A 6 1.41 5.79 -8.35
CA SER A 6 0.94 4.42 -8.27
C SER A 6 0.45 3.92 -9.62
N MET A 7 0.49 2.60 -9.77
CA MET A 7 -0.10 1.88 -10.89
C MET A 7 -0.74 0.61 -10.36
N GLU A 8 -1.93 0.29 -10.86
CA GLU A 8 -2.63 -0.94 -10.56
C GLU A 8 -2.81 -1.79 -11.81
N PHE A 9 -2.56 -3.09 -11.67
CA PHE A 9 -2.87 -4.10 -12.67
C PHE A 9 -3.81 -5.12 -12.05
N VAL A 10 -4.96 -5.34 -12.67
CA VAL A 10 -5.90 -6.38 -12.26
C VAL A 10 -5.78 -7.55 -13.23
N GLY A 11 -5.49 -8.73 -12.70
CA GLY A 11 -5.46 -9.99 -13.44
C GLY A 11 -6.51 -10.96 -12.90
N ASN A 12 -6.81 -12.00 -13.67
CA ASN A 12 -7.66 -13.10 -13.21
C ASN A 12 -6.86 -14.41 -13.26
N TYR A 13 -6.93 -15.19 -12.18
CA TYR A 13 -6.37 -16.52 -12.12
C TYR A 13 -7.37 -17.47 -11.47
N LYS A 14 -7.82 -18.49 -12.20
CA LYS A 14 -8.80 -19.48 -11.74
C LYS A 14 -10.09 -18.82 -11.19
N ASP A 15 -10.64 -17.88 -11.95
CA ASP A 15 -11.86 -17.13 -11.60
C ASP A 15 -11.71 -16.24 -10.34
N VAL A 16 -10.49 -16.04 -9.86
CA VAL A 16 -10.17 -15.10 -8.79
C VAL A 16 -9.49 -13.87 -9.37
N GLU A 17 -10.06 -12.69 -9.13
CA GLU A 17 -9.42 -11.42 -9.45
C GLU A 17 -8.29 -11.13 -8.46
N ILE A 18 -7.14 -10.74 -8.99
CA ILE A 18 -5.95 -10.38 -8.24
C ILE A 18 -5.58 -8.97 -8.68
N SER A 19 -5.62 -8.02 -7.74
CA SER A 19 -5.07 -6.69 -7.93
C SER A 19 -3.60 -6.67 -7.51
N VAL A 20 -2.75 -6.12 -8.38
CA VAL A 20 -1.34 -5.83 -8.11
C VAL A 20 -1.14 -4.32 -8.17
N THR A 21 -0.90 -3.71 -7.03
CA THR A 21 -0.64 -2.28 -6.89
C THR A 21 0.85 -2.03 -6.68
N ALA A 22 1.47 -1.26 -7.57
CA ALA A 22 2.81 -0.73 -7.41
C ALA A 22 2.73 0.72 -6.93
N TRP A 23 3.33 1.04 -5.79
CA TRP A 23 3.36 2.38 -5.22
C TRP A 23 4.79 2.88 -5.00
N LYS A 24 5.05 4.12 -5.41
CA LYS A 24 6.34 4.78 -5.19
C LYS A 24 6.32 5.64 -3.94
N ASP A 25 6.81 5.12 -2.81
CA ASP A 25 7.20 5.95 -1.67
C ASP A 25 8.70 6.32 -1.76
N ASN A 26 9.47 6.20 -0.67
CA ASN A 26 10.93 6.34 -0.72
C ASN A 26 11.56 5.25 -1.63
N LYS A 27 10.99 4.06 -1.61
CA LYS A 27 11.26 2.94 -2.52
C LYS A 27 9.93 2.46 -3.11
N THR A 28 10.00 1.71 -4.21
CA THR A 28 8.81 1.10 -4.80
C THR A 28 8.36 -0.07 -3.94
N VAL A 29 7.07 -0.09 -3.60
CA VAL A 29 6.39 -1.17 -2.89
C VAL A 29 5.43 -1.82 -3.88
N ILE A 30 5.42 -3.14 -3.93
CA ILE A 30 4.47 -3.90 -4.76
C ILE A 30 3.61 -4.74 -3.83
N MET A 31 2.30 -4.59 -3.95
CA MET A 31 1.30 -5.30 -3.18
C MET A 31 0.44 -6.11 -4.14
N ALA A 32 0.26 -7.41 -3.86
CA ALA A 32 -0.69 -8.26 -4.56
C ALA A 32 -1.77 -8.70 -3.58
N SER A 33 -3.04 -8.57 -3.98
CA SER A 33 -4.17 -8.84 -3.12
C SER A 33 -5.39 -9.26 -3.93
N THR A 34 -6.16 -10.20 -3.39
CA THR A 34 -7.46 -10.62 -3.94
C THR A 34 -8.63 -9.91 -3.27
N PHE A 35 -8.35 -9.00 -2.34
CA PHE A 35 -9.35 -8.35 -1.47
C PHE A 35 -9.42 -6.84 -1.70
N ALA A 36 -8.27 -6.19 -1.80
CA ALA A 36 -8.16 -4.74 -1.85
C ALA A 36 -7.13 -4.32 -2.89
N GLY A 37 -7.45 -3.28 -3.64
CA GLY A 37 -6.60 -2.71 -4.67
C GLY A 37 -6.14 -1.29 -4.34
N GLU A 38 -5.93 -0.50 -5.37
CA GLU A 38 -5.49 0.89 -5.25
C GLU A 38 -6.56 1.80 -4.62
N LYS A 39 -7.83 1.54 -4.95
CA LYS A 39 -9.00 2.34 -4.56
C LYS A 39 -9.79 1.71 -3.40
N PRO A 40 -10.53 2.52 -2.60
CA PRO A 40 -10.57 3.99 -2.65
C PRO A 40 -9.26 4.63 -2.17
N HIS A 41 -8.99 5.85 -2.64
CA HIS A 41 -7.82 6.61 -2.21
C HIS A 41 -8.09 7.35 -0.90
N GLY A 42 -7.21 7.15 0.08
CA GLY A 42 -7.11 7.97 1.28
C GLY A 42 -6.05 9.08 1.14
N LYS A 43 -5.84 9.82 2.22
CA LYS A 43 -4.78 10.82 2.36
C LYS A 43 -3.94 10.51 3.58
N VAL A 44 -2.62 10.50 3.43
CA VAL A 44 -1.67 10.25 4.52
C VAL A 44 -0.61 11.33 4.55
N MET A 45 -0.27 11.80 5.75
CA MET A 45 0.85 12.71 5.97
C MET A 45 2.13 11.93 6.19
N LYS A 46 3.11 12.10 5.30
CA LYS A 46 4.43 11.47 5.43
C LYS A 46 5.53 12.51 5.56
N TYR A 47 6.57 12.19 6.32
CA TYR A 47 7.77 13.02 6.33
C TYR A 47 8.44 13.00 4.95
N GLY A 48 8.70 14.19 4.42
CA GLY A 48 9.50 14.44 3.24
C GLY A 48 11.00 14.42 3.55
N LYS A 49 11.81 14.43 2.48
CA LYS A 49 13.28 14.45 2.59
C LYS A 49 13.80 15.69 3.34
N THR A 50 13.07 16.80 3.28
CA THR A 50 13.38 18.06 3.97
C THR A 50 12.79 18.13 5.38
N LYS A 51 12.33 17.00 5.96
CA LYS A 51 11.62 16.90 7.25
C LYS A 51 10.29 17.67 7.34
N ASN A 52 9.78 18.17 6.22
CA ASN A 52 8.43 18.72 6.14
C ASN A 52 7.41 17.60 5.93
N HIS A 53 6.19 17.76 6.45
CA HIS A 53 5.09 16.85 6.13
C HIS A 53 4.62 17.08 4.68
N VAL A 54 4.52 15.98 3.93
CA VAL A 54 3.99 15.94 2.56
C VAL A 54 2.72 15.11 2.59
N GLU A 55 1.62 15.71 2.13
CA GLU A 55 0.37 14.99 1.92
C GLU A 55 0.53 14.08 0.70
N MET A 56 0.19 12.80 0.88
CA MET A 56 0.29 11.79 -0.17
C MET A 56 -1.00 10.99 -0.26
N ILE A 57 -1.26 10.45 -1.45
CA ILE A 57 -2.31 9.47 -1.67
C ILE A 57 -1.97 8.22 -0.85
N SER A 58 -2.96 7.76 -0.09
CA SER A 58 -2.94 6.48 0.60
C SER A 58 -3.77 5.48 -0.20
N HIS A 59 -3.25 4.28 -0.39
CA HIS A 59 -3.91 3.22 -1.18
C HIS A 59 -4.59 2.23 -0.25
N HIS A 60 -5.80 1.81 -0.59
CA HIS A 60 -6.61 0.96 0.28
C HIS A 60 -5.91 -0.34 0.67
N VAL A 61 -5.26 -1.02 -0.28
CA VAL A 61 -4.46 -2.23 -0.03
C VAL A 61 -3.32 -2.02 0.98
N ILE A 62 -2.73 -0.82 1.01
CA ILE A 62 -1.61 -0.49 1.91
C ILE A 62 -2.13 -0.20 3.32
N GLU A 63 -3.27 0.47 3.43
CA GLU A 63 -3.95 0.70 4.72
C GLU A 63 -4.37 -0.62 5.35
N GLU A 64 -5.03 -1.48 4.58
CA GLU A 64 -5.48 -2.80 5.03
C GLU A 64 -4.30 -3.68 5.43
N TYR A 65 -3.21 -3.67 4.66
CA TYR A 65 -1.98 -4.36 5.03
C TYR A 65 -1.44 -3.84 6.37
N ASN A 66 -1.24 -2.54 6.52
CA ASN A 66 -0.67 -1.96 7.75
C ASN A 66 -1.55 -2.19 8.99
N LYS A 67 -2.88 -2.23 8.83
CA LYS A 67 -3.82 -2.53 9.92
C LYS A 67 -3.69 -3.96 10.43
N HIS A 68 -3.42 -4.92 9.54
CA HIS A 68 -3.37 -6.35 9.87
C HIS A 68 -1.94 -6.86 10.07
N MET A 69 -0.94 -6.14 9.56
CA MET A 69 0.47 -6.39 9.78
C MET A 69 0.90 -5.86 11.14
N GLY A 70 0.88 -6.74 12.12
CA GLY A 70 1.29 -6.43 13.49
C GLY A 70 1.21 -7.64 14.41
N GLY A 71 0.28 -8.56 14.13
CA GLY A 71 0.11 -9.77 14.94
C GLY A 71 1.39 -10.60 15.07
N VAL A 72 2.17 -10.75 13.99
CA VAL A 72 3.40 -11.56 14.00
C VAL A 72 4.47 -10.98 14.94
N LEU A 73 4.57 -9.65 15.08
CA LEU A 73 5.52 -9.03 16.02
C LEU A 73 5.04 -9.09 17.47
N THR A 74 3.72 -9.08 17.71
CA THR A 74 3.15 -9.15 19.07
C THR A 74 3.30 -10.53 19.71
N TYR A 75 3.25 -11.62 18.93
CA TYR A 75 3.36 -12.99 19.48
C TYR A 75 4.79 -13.46 19.78
N SER A 76 5.83 -12.68 19.44
CA SER A 76 7.24 -13.03 19.72
C SER A 76 7.83 -12.35 20.95
N ILE A 77 6.99 -11.69 21.76
CA ILE A 77 7.38 -11.02 23.02
C ILE A 77 6.54 -11.48 24.22
N ALA A 78 5.83 -12.60 24.09
CA ALA A 78 5.13 -13.26 25.19
C ALA A 78 6.04 -14.27 25.91
#